data_AF-A0A2J8PMV1-F1
#
_entry.id   AF-A0A2J8PMV1-F1
#
_cell.length_a   1.000
_cell.length_b   1.000
_cell.length_c   1.000
_cell.angle_alpha   90.00
_cell.angle_beta   90.00
_cell.angle_gamma   90.00
#
_symmetry.space_group_name_H-M   'P 1'
#
loop_
_entity.id
_entity.type
_entity.pdbx_description
1 polymer ?
#
loop_
_entity_poly.entity_id
_entity_poly.type
_entity_poly.pdbx_seq_one_letter_code
_entity_poly.pdbx_strand_id
1 'polypeptide(L)'
;MKVKMLSRNPDNYVRETKLDLQRVPRNYDPALHPFEVPREYVRALNATKLERVFAKPFLASLDGHRDGVNCLAKHPENLATVLSGACDGELVMTKL
;
A
#
# COMPACT_ATOMS: atom_id res chain seq x y z
N MET A 1 2.71 53.90 -23.43
CA MET A 1 3.12 53.03 -22.32
C MET A 1 2.08 51.92 -22.19
N LYS A 2 2.46 50.63 -22.32
CA LYS A 2 1.52 49.51 -22.15
C LYS A 2 1.83 48.81 -20.83
N VAL A 3 0.93 48.92 -19.87
CA VAL A 3 1.06 48.26 -18.56
C VAL A 3 0.25 46.98 -18.58
N LYS A 4 0.88 45.85 -18.24
CA LYS A 4 0.22 44.54 -18.11
C LYS A 4 0.29 44.09 -16.66
N MET A 5 -0.85 43.80 -16.06
CA MET A 5 -0.98 43.36 -14.68
C MET A 5 -1.36 41.87 -14.63
N LEU A 6 -1.03 41.20 -13.53
CA LEU A 6 -1.49 39.83 -13.29
C LEU A 6 -2.99 39.86 -13.01
N SER A 7 -3.78 39.22 -13.87
CA SER A 7 -5.22 39.03 -13.68
C SER A 7 -5.51 37.55 -13.51
N ARG A 8 -6.34 37.21 -12.51
CA ARG A 8 -6.79 35.83 -12.22
C ARG A 8 -8.31 35.79 -12.37
N ASN A 9 -8.80 35.07 -13.39
CA ASN A 9 -10.25 34.87 -13.56
C ASN A 9 -10.76 33.83 -12.53
N PRO A 10 -11.73 34.16 -11.64
CA PRO A 10 -12.28 33.22 -10.66
C PRO A 10 -12.79 31.91 -11.27
N ASP A 11 -13.33 31.92 -12.48
CA ASP A 11 -13.87 30.72 -13.15
C ASP A 11 -12.81 29.61 -13.33
N ASN A 12 -11.53 29.99 -13.41
CA ASN A 12 -10.44 29.04 -13.58
C ASN A 12 -9.97 28.39 -12.27
N TYR A 13 -10.29 28.98 -11.12
CA TYR A 13 -9.79 28.57 -9.80
C TYR A 13 -10.88 28.09 -8.84
N VAL A 14 -12.13 28.49 -9.09
CA VAL A 14 -13.29 28.12 -8.29
C VAL A 14 -14.10 27.06 -9.04
N ARG A 15 -14.62 26.08 -8.30
CA ARG A 15 -15.55 25.09 -8.85
C ARG A 15 -16.91 25.75 -9.12
N GLU A 16 -17.50 25.45 -10.27
CA GLU A 16 -18.84 25.93 -10.62
C GLU A 16 -19.91 25.16 -9.83
N THR A 17 -19.76 23.83 -9.71
CA THR A 17 -20.67 22.98 -8.92
C THR A 17 -19.98 22.26 -7.78
N LYS A 18 -20.77 21.72 -6.83
CA LYS A 18 -20.24 20.96 -5.68
C LYS A 18 -19.65 19.60 -6.08
N LEU A 19 -20.09 19.02 -7.19
CA LEU A 19 -19.65 17.72 -7.69
C LEU A 19 -18.37 17.81 -8.54
N ASP A 20 -17.99 19.02 -8.96
CA ASP A 20 -16.80 19.24 -9.75
C ASP A 20 -15.51 19.15 -8.93
N LEU A 21 -14.46 18.66 -9.59
CA LEU A 21 -13.12 18.60 -9.01
C LEU A 21 -12.50 19.99 -8.94
N GLN A 22 -11.95 20.32 -7.77
CA GLN A 22 -11.18 21.54 -7.61
C GLN A 22 -9.86 21.44 -8.39
N ARG A 23 -9.65 22.38 -9.32
CA ARG A 23 -8.40 22.50 -10.07
C ARG A 23 -7.30 23.06 -9.17
N VAL A 24 -6.19 22.34 -9.04
CA VAL A 24 -5.02 22.79 -8.28
C VAL A 24 -3.87 23.06 -9.26
N PRO A 25 -3.59 24.33 -9.60
CA PRO A 25 -2.45 24.67 -10.44
C PRO A 25 -1.15 24.35 -9.70
N ARG A 26 -0.18 23.76 -10.40
CA ARG A 26 1.14 23.40 -9.86
C ARG A 26 2.22 24.18 -10.59
N ASN A 27 3.12 24.79 -9.83
CA ASN A 27 4.37 25.33 -10.35
C ASN A 27 5.51 24.49 -9.76
N TYR A 28 6.43 24.02 -10.60
CA TYR A 28 7.52 23.11 -10.21
C TYR A 28 8.86 23.82 -10.01
N ASP A 29 8.88 25.14 -9.99
CA ASP A 29 10.08 25.94 -9.72
C ASP A 29 10.71 25.53 -8.36
N PRO A 30 11.97 25.08 -8.33
CA PRO A 30 12.67 24.70 -7.10
C PRO A 30 12.73 25.82 -6.05
N ALA A 31 12.73 27.09 -6.49
CA ALA A 31 12.72 28.23 -5.57
C ALA A 31 11.42 28.31 -4.74
N LEU A 32 10.29 27.82 -5.28
CA LEU A 32 9.01 27.77 -4.59
C LEU A 32 8.87 26.54 -3.68
N HIS A 33 9.73 25.53 -3.86
CA HIS A 33 9.71 24.28 -3.09
C HIS A 33 11.04 24.05 -2.36
N PRO A 34 11.40 24.90 -1.38
CA PRO A 34 12.62 24.69 -0.63
C PRO A 34 12.56 23.39 0.20
N PHE A 35 13.74 22.83 0.44
CA PHE A 35 13.97 21.61 1.25
C PHE A 35 13.45 20.30 0.65
N GLU A 36 13.75 20.04 -0.62
CA GLU A 36 13.46 18.75 -1.25
C GLU A 36 14.07 17.56 -0.50
N VAL A 37 15.39 17.58 -0.26
CA VAL A 37 16.12 16.48 0.39
C VAL A 37 15.63 16.20 1.83
N PRO A 38 15.49 17.19 2.74
CA PRO A 38 14.94 16.94 4.07
C PRO A 38 13.50 16.42 4.06
N ARG A 39 12.66 16.90 3.12
CA ARG A 39 11.27 16.45 2.98
C ARG A 39 11.20 14.99 2.57
N GLU A 40 12.04 14.57 1.64
CA GLU A 40 12.13 13.18 1.20
C GLU A 40 12.68 12.27 2.30
N TYR A 41 13.70 12.72 3.05
CA TYR A 41 14.22 11.98 4.20
C TYR A 41 13.12 11.68 5.23
N VAL A 42 12.33 12.69 5.61
CA VAL A 42 11.22 12.50 6.56
C VAL A 42 10.15 11.56 5.99
N ARG A 43 9.84 11.65 4.69
CA ARG A 43 8.91 10.71 4.03
C ARG A 43 9.41 9.27 4.09
N ALA A 44 10.68 9.03 3.78
CA ALA A 44 11.29 7.71 3.84
C ALA A 44 11.34 7.16 5.28
N LEU A 45 11.69 8.01 6.24
CA LEU A 45 11.71 7.65 7.66
C LEU A 45 10.30 7.33 8.19
N ASN A 46 9.28 8.08 7.75
CA ASN A 46 7.90 7.76 8.10
C ASN A 46 7.41 6.49 7.42
N ALA A 47 7.79 6.24 6.15
CA ALA A 47 7.44 5.01 5.44
C ALA A 47 8.01 3.76 6.14
N THR A 48 9.28 3.78 6.52
CA THR A 48 9.91 2.66 7.25
C THR A 48 9.33 2.46 8.65
N LYS A 49 8.91 3.54 9.33
CA LYS A 49 8.17 3.43 10.59
C LYS A 49 6.80 2.80 10.39
N LEU A 50 6.05 3.23 9.37
CA LEU A 50 4.74 2.67 9.06
C LEU A 50 4.84 1.19 8.66
N GLU A 51 5.84 0.82 7.87
CA GLU A 51 6.12 -0.58 7.52
C GLU A 51 6.27 -1.45 8.77
N ARG A 52 7.04 -1.00 9.76
CA ARG A 52 7.20 -1.71 11.04
C ARG A 52 5.91 -1.76 11.85
N VAL A 53 5.10 -0.70 11.84
CA VAL A 53 3.79 -0.68 12.54
C VAL A 53 2.80 -1.64 11.88
N PHE A 54 2.85 -1.77 10.56
CA PHE A 54 1.97 -2.63 9.78
C PHE A 54 2.51 -4.06 9.60
N ALA A 55 3.71 -4.36 10.13
CA ALA A 55 4.30 -5.70 10.09
C ALA A 55 3.53 -6.67 11.01
N LYS A 56 2.41 -7.20 10.49
CA LYS A 56 1.59 -8.25 11.11
C LYS A 56 1.65 -9.51 10.23
N PRO A 57 2.75 -10.29 10.30
CA PRO A 57 3.03 -11.36 9.34
C PRO A 57 2.18 -12.62 9.57
N PHE A 58 1.70 -12.83 10.80
CA PHE A 58 0.86 -13.99 11.12
C PHE A 58 -0.56 -13.75 10.60
N LEU A 59 -0.98 -14.58 9.65
CA LEU A 59 -2.32 -14.54 9.07
C LEU A 59 -3.27 -15.51 9.77
N ALA A 60 -2.91 -16.80 9.78
CA ALA A 60 -3.72 -17.87 10.38
C ALA A 60 -2.87 -19.11 10.69
N SER A 61 -3.41 -20.00 11.53
CA SER A 61 -2.94 -21.38 11.73
C SER A 61 -3.94 -22.33 11.09
N LEU A 62 -3.46 -23.34 10.37
CA LEU A 62 -4.29 -24.41 9.82
C LEU A 62 -4.28 -25.57 10.80
N ASP A 63 -5.33 -25.68 11.61
CA ASP A 63 -5.46 -26.76 12.59
C ASP A 63 -6.01 -28.03 11.94
N GLY A 64 -5.60 -29.20 12.43
CA GLY A 64 -6.07 -30.48 11.91
C GLY A 64 -5.27 -31.69 12.33
N HIS A 65 -4.01 -31.51 12.72
CA HIS A 65 -3.14 -32.59 13.19
C HIS A 65 -3.07 -32.63 14.71
N ARG A 66 -3.01 -33.84 15.28
CA ARG A 66 -2.80 -34.05 16.72
C ARG A 66 -1.33 -34.02 17.12
N ASP A 67 -0.45 -34.51 16.25
CA ASP A 67 1.00 -34.50 16.42
C ASP A 67 1.70 -33.57 15.41
N GLY A 68 3.01 -33.42 15.53
CA GLY A 68 3.84 -32.56 14.69
C GLY A 68 3.76 -32.89 13.19
N VAL A 69 3.67 -31.84 12.37
CA VAL A 69 3.68 -31.95 10.91
C VAL A 69 5.11 -32.19 10.42
N ASN A 70 5.34 -33.32 9.73
CA ASN A 70 6.64 -33.70 9.18
C ASN A 70 6.75 -33.45 7.67
N CYS A 71 5.63 -33.50 6.94
CA CYS A 71 5.61 -33.28 5.50
C CYS A 71 4.49 -32.33 5.05
N LEU A 72 4.76 -31.57 4.00
CA LEU A 72 3.86 -30.56 3.44
C LEU A 72 4.04 -30.51 1.92
N ALA A 73 2.95 -30.59 1.17
CA ALA A 73 2.95 -30.56 -0.29
C ALA A 73 1.83 -29.63 -0.81
N LYS A 74 2.17 -28.77 -1.77
CA LYS A 74 1.21 -27.93 -2.49
C LYS A 74 0.70 -28.65 -3.74
N HIS A 75 -0.56 -28.43 -4.12
CA HIS A 75 -1.06 -28.95 -5.38
C HIS A 75 -0.46 -28.14 -6.56
N PRO A 76 0.07 -28.78 -7.61
CA PRO A 76 0.73 -28.07 -8.71
C PRO A 76 -0.22 -27.20 -9.54
N GLU A 77 -1.47 -27.62 -9.71
CA GLU A 77 -2.47 -26.92 -10.54
C GLU A 77 -3.46 -26.07 -9.73
N ASN A 78 -3.53 -26.26 -8.40
CA ASN A 78 -4.54 -25.62 -7.57
C ASN A 78 -3.89 -24.90 -6.39
N LEU A 79 -3.84 -23.57 -6.47
CA LEU A 79 -3.16 -22.71 -5.51
C LEU A 79 -3.75 -22.77 -4.10
N ALA A 80 -5.04 -23.04 -3.97
CA ALA A 80 -5.72 -23.06 -2.68
C ALA A 80 -5.54 -24.39 -1.92
N THR A 81 -4.95 -25.42 -2.52
CA THR A 81 -4.93 -26.76 -1.94
C THR A 81 -3.55 -27.13 -1.41
N VAL A 82 -3.51 -27.51 -0.13
CA VAL A 82 -2.29 -27.93 0.57
C VAL A 82 -2.54 -29.23 1.32
N LEU A 83 -1.61 -30.16 1.20
CA LEU A 83 -1.61 -31.45 1.89
C LEU A 83 -0.54 -31.41 2.98
N SER A 84 -0.89 -31.83 4.19
CA SER A 84 0.04 -31.93 5.33
C SER A 84 -0.05 -33.32 5.96
N GLY A 85 1.10 -33.86 6.39
CA GLY A 85 1.18 -35.16 7.07
C GLY A 85 1.87 -35.08 8.42
N ALA A 86 1.23 -35.66 9.43
CA ALA A 86 1.74 -35.74 10.80
C ALA A 86 2.57 -37.01 11.05
N CYS A 87 3.31 -37.02 12.17
CA CYS A 87 4.12 -38.16 12.59
C CYS A 87 3.28 -39.41 12.96
N ASP A 88 2.00 -39.22 13.31
CA ASP A 88 1.03 -40.31 13.56
C ASP A 88 0.62 -41.06 12.28
N GLY A 89 0.99 -40.55 11.10
CA GLY A 89 0.58 -41.08 9.80
C GLY A 89 -0.75 -40.50 9.28
N GLU A 90 -1.37 -39.57 9.99
CA GLU A 90 -2.54 -38.83 9.53
C GLU A 90 -2.16 -37.84 8.40
N LEU A 91 -2.97 -37.83 7.34
CA LEU A 91 -2.86 -36.90 6.21
C LEU A 91 -4.10 -36.03 6.18
N VAL A 92 -3.92 -34.71 6.17
CA VAL A 92 -5.02 -33.74 6.12
C VAL A 92 -4.87 -32.90 4.85
N MET A 93 -5.95 -32.83 4.08
CA MET A 93 -6.08 -31.91 2.96
C MET A 93 -6.73 -30.62 3.47
N THR A 94 -5.99 -29.53 3.39
CA THR A 94 -6.44 -28.20 3.77
C THR A 94 -6.66 -27.34 2.53
N LYS A 95 -7.68 -26.48 2.61
CA LYS A 95 -7.96 -25.48 1.59
C LYS A 95 -7.73 -24.10 2.21
N LEU A 96 -6.75 -23.37 1.68
CA LEU A 96 -6.46 -21.96 1.97
C LEU A 96 -7.60 -21.07 1.50
#